data_AF-A0A9Q0PIV2-F1
#
_entry.id   AF-A0A9Q0PIV2-F1
#
_cell.length_a   1.000
_cell.length_b   1.000
_cell.length_c   1.000
_cell.angle_alpha   90.00
_cell.angle_beta   90.00
_cell.angle_gamma   90.00
#
_symmetry.space_group_name_H-M   'P 1'
#
loop_
_entity.id
_entity.type
_entity.pdbx_description
1 polymer ?
#
loop_
_entity_poly.entity_id
_entity_poly.type
_entity_poly.pdbx_seq_one_letter_code
_entity_poly.pdbx_strand_id
1 'polypeptide(L)'
;MIFTFLFLYFHTYPIIDYISSGNLEPISDPESKIHGLVEELDSKDWTKVCESLNDARRFALYHSLLLFPILEKVVLVVVKAMKNPRSALCKTSIMASSDIFKVFGDQLLDSTNDAFDNLLLQLLLKASQDKRFVCEEADRALNAMVKSMTPLPLLNKLRPYVSHSNPRVRAKAAITISNSVSKMGLEGMNEFGLVLLVQMAADLLNDRLPEAREAARNIVTCIYEAYTRNEEQKQESWQNFCQSSLPPIHAQSMVKITSSQ
;
A
#
# COMPACT_ATOMS: atom_id res chain seq x y z
N MET A 1 -3.96 -60.41 20.31
CA MET A 1 -5.42 -60.16 20.20
C MET A 1 -5.73 -59.09 21.26
N ILE A 2 -5.99 -57.81 21.01
CA ILE A 2 -6.32 -57.03 19.80
C ILE A 2 -5.71 -55.63 20.01
N PHE A 3 -5.00 -55.15 18.99
CA PHE A 3 -4.65 -53.76 18.72
C PHE A 3 -5.85 -53.12 18.02
N THR A 4 -6.43 -52.01 18.53
CA THR A 4 -7.24 -50.98 17.82
C THR A 4 -7.98 -50.11 18.85
N PHE A 5 -8.20 -48.80 18.75
CA PHE A 5 -8.12 -47.81 17.67
C PHE A 5 -7.78 -46.45 18.32
N LEU A 6 -6.66 -45.82 17.97
CA LEU A 6 -6.50 -44.37 18.10
C LEU A 6 -7.05 -43.77 16.80
N PHE A 7 -8.31 -43.33 16.80
CA PHE A 7 -8.83 -42.54 15.68
C PHE A 7 -8.22 -41.14 15.78
N LEU A 8 -7.18 -40.90 14.99
CA LEU A 8 -6.71 -39.58 14.62
C LEU A 8 -7.85 -38.86 13.90
N TYR A 9 -8.55 -37.97 14.60
CA TYR A 9 -9.33 -36.92 13.95
C TYR A 9 -8.35 -35.92 13.31
N PHE A 10 -7.87 -36.25 12.11
CA PHE A 10 -7.33 -35.25 11.21
C PHE A 10 -8.51 -34.35 10.81
N HIS A 11 -8.71 -33.25 11.54
CA HIS A 11 -9.41 -32.11 10.97
C HIS A 11 -8.56 -31.64 9.80
N THR A 12 -8.97 -31.99 8.58
CA THR A 12 -8.41 -31.42 7.37
C THR A 12 -8.64 -29.92 7.45
N TYR A 13 -7.58 -29.18 7.71
CA TYR A 13 -7.66 -27.72 7.65
C TYR A 13 -8.10 -27.36 6.23
N PRO A 14 -9.15 -26.54 6.07
CA PRO A 14 -9.64 -26.18 4.76
C PRO A 14 -8.51 -25.46 4.00
N ILE A 15 -8.20 -25.98 2.82
CA ILE A 15 -7.16 -25.42 1.94
C ILE A 15 -7.80 -24.26 1.19
N ILE A 16 -7.32 -23.04 1.46
CA ILE A 16 -7.72 -21.85 0.70
C ILE A 16 -6.86 -21.79 -0.56
N ASP A 17 -7.52 -21.80 -1.72
CA ASP A 17 -6.86 -21.55 -3.00
C ASP A 17 -6.69 -20.03 -3.24
N TYR A 18 -5.50 -19.64 -3.70
CA TYR A 18 -5.15 -18.25 -3.97
C TYR A 18 -5.22 -17.98 -5.47
N ILE A 19 -6.43 -17.70 -5.94
CA ILE A 19 -6.71 -17.46 -7.36
C ILE A 19 -6.14 -16.10 -7.77
N SER A 20 -5.30 -16.06 -8.81
CA SER A 20 -4.77 -14.81 -9.36
C SER A 20 -5.89 -13.98 -9.99
N SER A 21 -5.74 -12.66 -10.04
CA SER A 21 -6.82 -11.78 -10.54
C SER A 21 -7.23 -12.08 -11.98
N GLY A 22 -6.28 -12.50 -12.83
CA GLY A 22 -6.54 -12.86 -14.23
C GLY A 22 -7.24 -14.20 -14.43
N ASN A 23 -7.34 -15.02 -13.37
CA ASN A 23 -8.02 -16.32 -13.37
C ASN A 23 -9.38 -16.25 -12.64
N LEU A 24 -9.82 -15.07 -12.23
CA LEU A 24 -11.15 -14.88 -11.66
C LEU A 24 -12.18 -14.79 -12.79
N GLU A 25 -13.34 -15.37 -12.57
CA GLU A 25 -14.45 -15.31 -13.54
C GLU A 25 -15.55 -14.36 -13.06
N PRO A 26 -16.34 -13.74 -13.96
CA PRO A 26 -17.49 -12.93 -13.57
C PRO A 26 -18.50 -13.69 -12.70
N ILE A 27 -19.24 -12.98 -11.85
CA ILE A 27 -20.39 -13.54 -11.10
C ILE A 27 -21.58 -13.70 -12.05
N SER A 28 -22.24 -14.86 -12.02
CA SER A 28 -23.35 -15.21 -12.93
C SER A 28 -24.63 -14.37 -12.69
N ASP A 29 -24.96 -14.09 -11.43
CA ASP A 29 -26.09 -13.23 -11.04
C ASP A 29 -25.63 -12.18 -10.01
N PRO A 30 -24.95 -11.11 -10.48
CA PRO A 30 -24.31 -10.13 -9.61
C PRO A 30 -25.32 -9.25 -8.87
N GLU A 31 -26.49 -8.97 -9.46
CA GLU A 31 -27.56 -8.15 -8.87
C GLU A 31 -28.16 -8.81 -7.63
N SER A 32 -28.37 -10.13 -7.67
CA SER A 32 -28.82 -10.86 -6.50
C SER A 32 -27.71 -10.98 -5.44
N LYS A 33 -26.48 -11.31 -5.88
CA LYS A 33 -25.36 -11.61 -4.98
C LYS A 33 -24.85 -10.39 -4.20
N ILE A 34 -24.93 -9.17 -4.75
CA ILE A 34 -24.40 -7.97 -4.11
C ILE A 34 -25.08 -7.65 -2.77
N HIS A 35 -26.37 -7.98 -2.63
CA HIS A 35 -27.16 -7.68 -1.44
C HIS A 35 -26.65 -8.38 -0.18
N GLY A 36 -26.07 -9.58 -0.30
CA GLY A 36 -25.51 -10.34 0.82
C GLY A 36 -24.03 -10.10 1.08
N LEU A 37 -23.31 -9.44 0.16
CA LEU A 37 -21.84 -9.43 0.15
C LEU A 37 -21.23 -8.93 1.47
N VAL A 38 -21.73 -7.82 2.03
CA VAL A 38 -21.18 -7.24 3.27
C VAL A 38 -21.44 -8.15 4.48
N GLU A 39 -22.62 -8.79 4.55
CA GLU A 39 -22.95 -9.71 5.64
C GLU A 39 -22.08 -10.97 5.57
N GLU A 40 -21.88 -11.52 4.38
CA GLU A 40 -21.02 -12.70 4.18
C GLU A 40 -19.55 -12.39 4.51
N LEU A 41 -19.05 -11.20 4.14
CA LEU A 41 -17.73 -10.71 4.52
C LEU A 41 -17.57 -10.49 6.04
N ASP A 42 -18.68 -10.24 6.76
CA ASP A 42 -18.68 -10.06 8.22
C ASP A 42 -18.94 -11.37 8.99
N SER A 43 -19.03 -12.50 8.29
CA SER A 43 -19.23 -13.82 8.87
C SER A 43 -18.20 -14.17 9.95
N LYS A 44 -18.64 -14.94 10.96
CA LYS A 44 -17.75 -15.53 11.97
C LYS A 44 -16.93 -16.69 11.42
N ASP A 45 -17.39 -17.30 10.32
CA ASP A 45 -16.72 -18.40 9.65
C ASP A 45 -15.67 -17.88 8.66
N TRP A 46 -14.41 -17.99 9.03
CA TRP A 46 -13.30 -17.40 8.30
C TRP A 46 -13.12 -17.97 6.89
N THR A 47 -13.55 -19.21 6.63
CA THR A 47 -13.49 -19.78 5.27
C THR A 47 -14.51 -19.13 4.36
N LYS A 48 -15.73 -18.90 4.85
CA LYS A 48 -16.75 -18.13 4.13
C LYS A 48 -16.27 -16.71 3.85
N VAL A 49 -15.59 -16.07 4.81
CA VAL A 49 -15.00 -14.75 4.56
C VAL A 49 -13.96 -14.81 3.44
N CYS A 50 -13.12 -15.85 3.35
CA CYS A 50 -12.21 -16.02 2.22
C CYS A 50 -12.94 -16.15 0.87
N GLU A 51 -14.04 -16.90 0.83
CA GLU A 51 -14.88 -17.04 -0.37
C GLU A 51 -15.50 -15.70 -0.76
N SER A 52 -16.11 -14.98 0.19
CA SER A 52 -16.71 -13.67 -0.06
C SER A 52 -15.69 -12.59 -0.39
N LEU A 53 -14.44 -12.70 0.08
CA LEU A 53 -13.34 -11.84 -0.37
C LEU A 53 -12.99 -12.07 -1.85
N ASN A 54 -13.09 -13.31 -2.34
CA ASN A 54 -12.97 -13.59 -3.77
C ASN A 54 -14.17 -13.04 -4.55
N ASP A 55 -15.38 -13.09 -3.99
CA ASP A 55 -16.53 -12.42 -4.61
C ASP A 55 -16.35 -10.91 -4.65
N ALA A 56 -15.83 -10.27 -3.59
CA ALA A 56 -15.50 -8.84 -3.59
C ALA A 56 -14.48 -8.49 -4.69
N ARG A 57 -13.48 -9.35 -4.93
CA ARG A 57 -12.53 -9.21 -6.05
C ARG A 57 -13.23 -9.30 -7.40
N ARG A 58 -14.10 -10.29 -7.58
CA ARG A 58 -14.87 -10.47 -8.83
C ARG A 58 -15.82 -9.28 -9.07
N PHE A 59 -16.44 -8.76 -8.02
CA PHE A 59 -17.26 -7.56 -8.09
C PHE A 59 -16.43 -6.35 -8.50
N ALA A 60 -15.25 -6.13 -7.90
CA ALA A 60 -14.37 -5.04 -8.31
C ALA A 60 -14.00 -5.16 -9.80
N LEU A 61 -13.55 -6.34 -10.24
CA LEU A 61 -13.01 -6.51 -11.59
C LEU A 61 -14.07 -6.52 -12.70
N TYR A 62 -15.26 -7.09 -12.45
CA TYR A 62 -16.26 -7.34 -13.49
C TYR A 62 -17.57 -6.58 -13.30
N HIS A 63 -17.85 -6.10 -12.08
CA HIS A 63 -19.15 -5.55 -11.69
C HIS A 63 -18.99 -4.30 -10.82
N SER A 64 -18.00 -3.46 -11.14
CA SER A 64 -17.54 -2.34 -10.29
C SER A 64 -18.64 -1.35 -9.93
N LEU A 65 -19.59 -1.11 -10.86
CA LEU A 65 -20.74 -0.23 -10.65
C LEU A 65 -21.67 -0.71 -9.53
N LEU A 66 -21.79 -2.03 -9.31
CA LEU A 66 -22.59 -2.59 -8.22
C LEU A 66 -21.84 -2.53 -6.88
N LEU A 67 -20.51 -2.62 -6.91
CA LEU A 67 -19.69 -2.55 -5.71
C LEU A 67 -19.51 -1.12 -5.21
N PHE A 68 -19.43 -0.13 -6.12
CA PHE A 68 -19.14 1.26 -5.80
C PHE A 68 -20.05 1.86 -4.69
N PRO A 69 -21.39 1.69 -4.72
CA PRO A 69 -22.28 2.24 -3.69
C PRO A 69 -22.04 1.68 -2.27
N ILE A 70 -21.40 0.50 -2.17
CA ILE A 70 -21.10 -0.15 -0.89
C ILE A 70 -19.59 -0.27 -0.64
N LEU A 71 -18.75 0.36 -1.48
CA LEU A 71 -17.31 0.20 -1.47
C LEU A 71 -16.70 0.50 -0.10
N GLU A 72 -17.14 1.57 0.54
CA GLU A 72 -16.65 1.96 1.85
C GLU A 72 -16.91 0.87 2.91
N LYS A 73 -18.13 0.30 2.93
CA LYS A 73 -18.47 -0.80 3.84
C LYS A 73 -17.63 -2.04 3.56
N VAL A 74 -17.41 -2.35 2.28
CA VAL A 74 -16.57 -3.47 1.84
C VAL A 74 -15.12 -3.27 2.29
N VAL A 75 -14.55 -2.07 2.14
CA VAL A 75 -13.19 -1.76 2.61
C VAL A 75 -13.08 -1.96 4.13
N LEU A 76 -14.07 -1.54 4.92
CA LEU A 76 -14.05 -1.73 6.37
C LEU A 76 -14.02 -3.21 6.79
N VAL A 77 -14.83 -4.07 6.14
CA VAL A 77 -14.81 -5.51 6.43
C VAL A 77 -13.56 -6.20 5.86
N VAL A 78 -13.00 -5.73 4.75
CA VAL A 78 -11.68 -6.17 4.24
C VAL A 78 -10.58 -5.86 5.27
N VAL A 79 -10.59 -4.66 5.86
CA VAL A 79 -9.66 -4.27 6.94
C VAL A 79 -9.83 -5.17 8.16
N LYS A 80 -11.06 -5.48 8.55
CA LYS A 80 -11.35 -6.42 9.65
C LYS A 80 -10.77 -7.81 9.35
N ALA A 81 -10.97 -8.33 8.14
CA ALA A 81 -10.39 -9.60 7.70
C ALA A 81 -8.86 -9.58 7.70
N MET A 82 -8.25 -8.47 7.27
CA MET A 82 -6.79 -8.30 7.24
C MET A 82 -6.16 -8.34 8.64
N LYS A 83 -6.85 -7.84 9.66
CA LYS A 83 -6.42 -7.88 11.06
C LYS A 83 -6.46 -9.31 11.65
N ASN A 84 -7.13 -10.27 11.02
CA ASN A 84 -7.23 -11.64 11.52
C ASN A 84 -5.84 -12.33 11.59
N PRO A 85 -5.55 -13.14 12.62
CA PRO A 85 -4.27 -13.83 12.76
C PRO A 85 -4.06 -14.95 11.73
N ARG A 86 -5.13 -15.44 11.08
CA ARG A 86 -5.02 -16.49 10.06
C ARG A 86 -4.40 -15.91 8.79
N SER A 87 -3.24 -16.42 8.40
CA SER A 87 -2.54 -15.91 7.23
C SER A 87 -3.27 -16.12 5.92
N ALA A 88 -4.12 -17.15 5.81
CA ALA A 88 -4.93 -17.36 4.62
C ALA A 88 -5.92 -16.21 4.43
N LEU A 89 -6.72 -15.92 5.47
CA LEU A 89 -7.66 -14.81 5.46
C LEU A 89 -6.96 -13.46 5.26
N CYS A 90 -5.84 -13.24 5.98
CA CYS A 90 -5.05 -12.03 5.84
C CYS A 90 -4.54 -11.86 4.39
N LYS A 91 -3.95 -12.89 3.79
CA LYS A 91 -3.46 -12.80 2.40
C LYS A 91 -4.61 -12.59 1.41
N THR A 92 -5.72 -13.31 1.53
CA THR A 92 -6.88 -13.13 0.64
C THR A 92 -7.44 -11.71 0.73
N SER A 93 -7.48 -11.11 1.92
CA SER A 93 -7.91 -9.70 2.09
C SER A 93 -6.94 -8.69 1.45
N ILE A 94 -5.64 -8.98 1.45
CA ILE A 94 -4.63 -8.15 0.78
C ILE A 94 -4.77 -8.27 -0.75
N MET A 95 -5.00 -9.49 -1.27
CA MET A 95 -5.30 -9.70 -2.69
C MET A 95 -6.57 -8.94 -3.11
N ALA A 96 -7.60 -8.96 -2.26
CA ALA A 96 -8.81 -8.16 -2.48
C ALA A 96 -8.53 -6.66 -2.52
N SER A 97 -7.70 -6.17 -1.61
CA SER A 97 -7.27 -4.76 -1.60
C SER A 97 -6.55 -4.37 -2.90
N SER A 98 -5.69 -5.24 -3.41
CA SER A 98 -4.98 -5.02 -4.69
C SER A 98 -5.93 -4.85 -5.87
N ASP A 99 -6.96 -5.70 -5.97
CA ASP A 99 -7.95 -5.60 -7.06
C ASP A 99 -8.88 -4.39 -6.89
N ILE A 100 -9.23 -4.05 -5.65
CA ILE A 100 -9.96 -2.81 -5.32
C ILE A 100 -9.16 -1.56 -5.74
N PHE A 101 -7.86 -1.50 -5.43
CA PHE A 101 -7.02 -0.36 -5.85
C PHE A 101 -6.96 -0.20 -7.37
N LYS A 102 -6.81 -1.32 -8.10
CA LYS A 102 -6.73 -1.30 -9.57
C LYS A 102 -7.99 -0.72 -10.22
N VAL A 103 -9.15 -0.96 -9.62
CA VAL A 103 -10.45 -0.61 -10.19
C VAL A 103 -10.88 0.79 -9.75
N PHE A 104 -10.78 1.09 -8.45
CA PHE A 104 -11.36 2.32 -7.89
C PHE A 104 -10.36 3.47 -7.76
N GLY A 105 -9.05 3.18 -7.66
CA GLY A 105 -8.02 4.21 -7.61
C GLY A 105 -8.35 5.35 -6.64
N ASP A 106 -8.29 6.59 -7.14
CA ASP A 106 -8.54 7.80 -6.36
C ASP A 106 -9.94 7.89 -5.73
N GLN A 107 -10.94 7.16 -6.25
CA GLN A 107 -12.29 7.12 -5.66
C GLN A 107 -12.31 6.58 -4.23
N LEU A 108 -11.26 5.84 -3.83
CA LEU A 108 -11.10 5.37 -2.45
C LEU A 108 -10.74 6.50 -1.48
N LEU A 109 -10.22 7.63 -1.99
CA LEU A 109 -9.80 8.77 -1.18
C LEU A 109 -10.98 9.64 -0.72
N ASP A 110 -12.14 9.50 -1.38
CA ASP A 110 -13.39 10.18 -1.04
C ASP A 110 -14.11 9.57 0.18
N SER A 111 -13.51 8.56 0.82
CA SER A 111 -14.14 7.82 1.93
C SER A 111 -14.45 8.72 3.13
N THR A 112 -15.66 8.59 3.70
CA THR A 112 -16.13 9.47 4.78
C THR A 112 -15.73 9.03 6.19
N ASN A 113 -15.43 7.75 6.41
CA ASN A 113 -15.11 7.18 7.73
C ASN A 113 -13.67 6.67 7.86
N ASP A 114 -12.69 7.37 7.27
CA ASP A 114 -11.27 7.00 7.32
C ASP A 114 -11.00 5.55 6.85
N ALA A 115 -11.88 4.99 6.02
CA ALA A 115 -11.81 3.59 5.60
C ALA A 115 -10.52 3.30 4.84
N PHE A 116 -10.13 4.23 3.96
CA PHE A 116 -8.86 4.16 3.25
C PHE A 116 -7.66 4.28 4.19
N ASP A 117 -7.68 5.21 5.15
CA ASP A 117 -6.58 5.41 6.09
C ASP A 117 -6.34 4.16 6.95
N ASN A 118 -7.43 3.52 7.39
CA ASN A 118 -7.37 2.23 8.08
C ASN A 118 -6.78 1.12 7.20
N LEU A 119 -7.18 1.05 5.92
CA LEU A 119 -6.65 0.08 4.97
C LEU A 119 -5.15 0.29 4.72
N LEU A 120 -4.74 1.54 4.48
CA LEU A 120 -3.36 1.92 4.26
C LEU A 120 -2.48 1.55 5.46
N LEU A 121 -2.88 1.93 6.67
CA LEU A 121 -2.16 1.56 7.89
C LEU A 121 -2.04 0.04 8.04
N GLN A 122 -3.12 -0.71 7.81
CA GLN A 122 -3.05 -2.16 7.92
C GLN A 122 -2.12 -2.78 6.88
N LEU A 123 -2.13 -2.31 5.63
CA LEU A 123 -1.20 -2.80 4.61
C LEU A 123 0.27 -2.54 5.00
N LEU A 124 0.57 -1.33 5.49
CA LEU A 124 1.92 -1.00 5.97
C LEU A 124 2.35 -1.90 7.14
N LEU A 125 1.45 -2.18 8.09
CA LEU A 125 1.71 -3.11 9.19
C LEU A 125 1.95 -4.54 8.68
N LYS A 126 1.16 -5.01 7.72
CA LYS A 126 1.32 -6.35 7.14
C LYS A 126 2.56 -6.49 6.26
N ALA A 127 3.00 -5.43 5.60
CA ALA A 127 4.28 -5.38 4.89
C ALA A 127 5.48 -5.38 5.86
N SER A 128 5.29 -4.94 7.11
CA SER A 128 6.35 -4.77 8.11
C SER A 128 6.63 -6.01 8.99
N GLN A 129 5.97 -7.13 8.74
CA GLN A 129 6.12 -8.35 9.55
C GLN A 129 7.11 -9.36 8.92
N ASP A 130 7.55 -10.34 9.71
CA ASP A 130 8.54 -11.34 9.28
C ASP A 130 7.94 -12.50 8.46
N LYS A 131 6.61 -12.63 8.41
CA LYS A 131 5.93 -13.69 7.65
C LYS A 131 5.95 -13.37 6.15
N ARG A 132 7.01 -13.82 5.47
CA ARG A 132 7.31 -13.62 4.04
C ARG A 132 6.08 -13.70 3.12
N PHE A 133 5.31 -14.78 3.25
CA PHE A 133 4.12 -15.03 2.44
C PHE A 133 3.06 -13.91 2.49
N VAL A 134 2.93 -13.23 3.62
CA VAL A 134 1.95 -12.15 3.81
C VAL A 134 2.59 -10.80 3.49
N CYS A 135 3.83 -10.54 3.92
CA CYS A 135 4.46 -9.25 3.67
C CYS A 135 4.76 -9.02 2.18
N GLU A 136 5.15 -10.06 1.43
CA GLU A 136 5.32 -9.95 -0.04
C GLU A 136 4.02 -9.63 -0.76
N GLU A 137 2.89 -10.16 -0.28
CA GLU A 137 1.57 -9.80 -0.85
C GLU A 137 1.19 -8.37 -0.50
N ALA A 138 1.47 -7.92 0.74
CA ALA A 138 1.23 -6.55 1.15
C ALA A 138 2.06 -5.56 0.34
N ASP A 139 3.34 -5.86 0.07
CA ASP A 139 4.20 -5.07 -0.82
C ASP A 139 3.63 -5.00 -2.24
N ARG A 140 3.11 -6.11 -2.78
CA ARG A 140 2.42 -6.11 -4.09
C ARG A 140 1.17 -5.24 -4.08
N ALA A 141 0.37 -5.27 -3.02
CA ALA A 141 -0.81 -4.43 -2.90
C ALA A 141 -0.47 -2.94 -2.76
N LEU A 142 0.55 -2.57 -1.98
CA LEU A 142 1.05 -1.18 -1.90
C LEU A 142 1.55 -0.68 -3.26
N ASN A 143 2.24 -1.54 -4.03
CA ASN A 143 2.65 -1.20 -5.39
C ASN A 143 1.47 -1.07 -6.36
N ALA A 144 0.43 -1.88 -6.23
CA ALA A 144 -0.80 -1.74 -7.01
C ALA A 144 -1.50 -0.41 -6.71
N MET A 145 -1.59 -0.04 -5.43
CA MET A 145 -2.12 1.27 -4.98
C MET A 145 -1.38 2.44 -5.63
N VAL A 146 -0.04 2.47 -5.55
CA VAL A 146 0.77 3.53 -6.18
C VAL A 146 0.58 3.57 -7.70
N LYS A 147 0.41 2.42 -8.35
CA LYS A 147 0.19 2.37 -9.81
C LYS A 147 -1.16 2.95 -10.20
N SER A 148 -2.19 2.78 -9.38
CA SER A 148 -3.59 3.09 -9.72
C SER A 148 -4.11 4.42 -9.17
N MET A 149 -3.33 5.12 -8.35
CA MET A 149 -3.71 6.41 -7.77
C MET A 149 -2.84 7.57 -8.29
N THR A 150 -3.41 8.77 -8.23
CA THR A 150 -2.71 10.02 -8.49
C THR A 150 -1.68 10.27 -7.36
N PRO A 151 -0.42 10.63 -7.70
CA PRO A 151 0.64 10.74 -6.70
C PRO A 151 0.36 11.72 -5.55
N LEU A 152 -0.09 12.93 -5.84
CA LEU A 152 -0.25 14.01 -4.87
C LEU A 152 -1.19 13.66 -3.70
N PRO A 153 -2.47 13.28 -3.92
CA PRO A 153 -3.36 12.97 -2.81
C PRO A 153 -2.92 11.70 -2.06
N LEU A 154 -2.32 10.72 -2.74
CA LEU A 154 -1.74 9.54 -2.10
C LEU A 154 -0.55 9.92 -1.19
N LEU A 155 0.32 10.83 -1.62
CA LEU A 155 1.44 11.31 -0.80
C LEU A 155 0.96 11.98 0.48
N ASN A 156 -0.11 12.77 0.42
CA ASN A 156 -0.71 13.38 1.60
C ASN A 156 -1.17 12.33 2.62
N LYS A 157 -1.76 11.21 2.15
CA LYS A 157 -2.16 10.09 3.02
C LYS A 157 -0.97 9.30 3.57
N LEU A 158 0.13 9.19 2.83
CA LEU A 158 1.31 8.43 3.24
C LEU A 158 2.22 9.18 4.22
N ARG A 159 2.23 10.52 4.15
CA ARG A 159 3.12 11.39 4.93
C ARG A 159 3.21 11.06 6.43
N PRO A 160 2.12 10.78 7.17
CA PRO A 160 2.21 10.50 8.60
C PRO A 160 3.05 9.26 8.95
N TYR A 161 3.22 8.33 8.01
CA TYR A 161 3.83 7.02 8.28
C TYR A 161 5.36 7.02 8.17
N VAL A 162 5.98 8.03 7.56
CA VAL A 162 7.45 8.16 7.56
C VAL A 162 8.02 8.62 8.91
N SER A 163 7.17 9.04 9.84
CA SER A 163 7.50 9.36 11.23
C SER A 163 6.97 8.31 12.23
N HIS A 164 6.51 7.16 11.75
CA HIS A 164 5.92 6.13 12.61
C HIS A 164 6.95 5.56 13.61
N SER A 165 6.53 5.18 14.83
CA SER A 165 7.43 4.68 15.88
C SER A 165 8.16 3.39 15.48
N ASN A 166 7.46 2.48 14.79
CA ASN A 166 8.03 1.26 14.22
C ASN A 166 8.90 1.55 12.97
N PRO A 167 10.22 1.27 12.99
CA PRO A 167 11.12 1.52 11.86
C PRO A 167 10.74 0.74 10.59
N ARG A 168 10.20 -0.48 10.71
CA ARG A 168 9.79 -1.28 9.55
C ARG A 168 8.63 -0.63 8.80
N VAL A 169 7.69 -0.03 9.54
CA VAL A 169 6.58 0.74 8.95
C VAL A 169 7.12 1.97 8.22
N ARG A 170 8.06 2.71 8.84
CA ARG A 170 8.71 3.86 8.19
C ARG A 170 9.39 3.46 6.89
N ALA A 171 10.12 2.35 6.87
CA ALA A 171 10.76 1.85 5.65
C ALA A 171 9.75 1.51 4.54
N LYS A 172 8.64 0.85 4.87
CA LYS A 172 7.59 0.53 3.88
C LYS A 172 6.87 1.78 3.38
N ALA A 173 6.60 2.75 4.24
CA ALA A 173 6.05 4.04 3.86
C ALA A 173 7.02 4.81 2.95
N ALA A 174 8.31 4.86 3.29
CA ALA A 174 9.33 5.51 2.49
C ALA A 174 9.44 4.91 1.08
N ILE A 175 9.44 3.59 0.95
CA ILE A 175 9.43 2.91 -0.37
C ILE A 175 8.18 3.31 -1.17
N THR A 176 7.01 3.29 -0.53
CA THR A 176 5.73 3.61 -1.20
C THR A 176 5.68 5.07 -1.64
N ILE A 177 6.20 5.99 -0.82
CA ILE A 177 6.37 7.41 -1.16
C ILE A 177 7.35 7.57 -2.31
N SER A 178 8.52 6.90 -2.27
CA SER A 178 9.51 6.95 -3.35
C SER A 178 8.90 6.55 -4.70
N ASN A 179 8.12 5.47 -4.72
CA ASN A 179 7.44 5.01 -5.93
C ASN A 179 6.35 5.98 -6.42
N SER A 180 5.72 6.73 -5.51
CA SER A 180 4.74 7.76 -5.86
C SER A 180 5.41 9.01 -6.41
N VAL A 181 6.47 9.51 -5.75
CA VAL A 181 7.26 10.67 -6.17
C VAL A 181 7.89 10.45 -7.55
N SER A 182 8.37 9.24 -7.87
CA SER A 182 8.96 8.95 -9.18
C SER A 182 7.97 9.04 -10.34
N LYS A 183 6.67 9.06 -10.07
CA LYS A 183 5.61 9.26 -11.07
C LYS A 183 5.16 10.72 -11.16
N MET A 184 5.71 11.62 -10.35
CA MET A 184 5.26 12.99 -10.21
C MET A 184 6.15 13.96 -10.98
N GLY A 185 5.55 14.95 -11.64
CA GLY A 185 6.28 16.06 -12.23
C GLY A 185 6.62 17.15 -11.20
N LEU A 186 7.46 18.12 -11.60
CA LEU A 186 7.84 19.24 -10.73
C LEU A 186 6.62 20.03 -10.23
N GLU A 187 5.59 20.21 -11.05
CA GLU A 187 4.33 20.88 -10.66
C GLU A 187 3.68 20.19 -9.45
N GLY A 188 3.47 18.88 -9.51
CA GLY A 188 2.91 18.12 -8.40
C GLY A 188 3.83 18.09 -7.17
N MET A 189 5.15 18.09 -7.36
CA MET A 189 6.11 18.22 -6.24
C MET A 189 6.01 19.59 -5.56
N ASN A 190 5.84 20.66 -6.33
CA ASN A 190 5.63 22.01 -5.82
C ASN A 190 4.30 22.12 -5.08
N GLU A 191 3.23 21.55 -5.62
CA GLU A 191 1.90 21.55 -4.99
C GLU A 191 1.91 20.78 -3.65
N PHE A 192 2.59 19.65 -3.58
CA PHE A 192 2.81 18.95 -2.29
C PHE A 192 3.69 19.77 -1.34
N GLY A 193 4.65 20.51 -1.88
CA GLY A 193 5.64 21.29 -1.15
C GLY A 193 7.05 20.69 -1.31
N LEU A 194 7.85 21.29 -2.19
CA LEU A 194 9.19 20.80 -2.51
C LEU A 194 10.13 20.80 -1.30
N VAL A 195 10.05 21.86 -0.47
CA VAL A 195 10.79 21.98 0.79
C VAL A 195 10.40 20.87 1.76
N LEU A 196 9.12 20.53 1.84
CA LEU A 196 8.63 19.46 2.69
C LEU A 196 9.15 18.09 2.20
N LEU A 197 9.14 17.83 0.89
CA LEU A 197 9.67 16.58 0.33
C LEU A 197 11.16 16.40 0.63
N VAL A 198 11.97 17.45 0.46
CA VAL A 198 13.40 17.35 0.72
C VAL A 198 13.70 17.19 2.22
N GLN A 199 12.91 17.82 3.10
CA GLN A 199 12.98 17.60 4.56
C GLN A 199 12.63 16.15 4.92
N MET A 200 11.53 15.62 4.39
CA MET A 200 11.14 14.22 4.60
C MET A 200 12.24 13.25 4.14
N ALA A 201 12.86 13.49 2.99
CA ALA A 201 13.96 12.67 2.50
C ALA A 201 15.20 12.78 3.39
N ALA A 202 15.53 13.99 3.87
CA ALA A 202 16.64 14.21 4.79
C ALA A 202 16.49 13.47 6.12
N ASP A 203 15.27 13.44 6.68
CA ASP A 203 14.97 12.68 7.88
C ASP A 203 15.13 11.17 7.64
N LEU A 204 14.59 10.67 6.52
CA LEU A 204 14.65 9.25 6.16
C LEU A 204 16.07 8.76 5.83
N LEU A 205 16.98 9.61 5.35
CA LEU A 205 18.39 9.24 5.17
C LEU A 205 19.08 8.86 6.48
N ASN A 206 18.57 9.33 7.61
CA ASN A 206 19.08 9.02 8.94
C ASN A 206 18.30 7.88 9.61
N ASP A 207 17.37 7.23 8.89
CA ASP A 207 16.62 6.11 9.44
C ASP A 207 17.53 4.91 9.74
N ARG A 208 17.11 4.10 10.72
CA ARG A 208 17.83 2.89 11.15
C ARG A 208 17.84 1.82 10.07
N LEU A 209 16.78 1.71 9.26
CA LEU A 209 16.68 0.66 8.25
C LEU A 209 17.27 1.08 6.90
N PRO A 210 18.10 0.22 6.27
CA PRO A 210 18.73 0.53 4.98
C PRO A 210 17.71 0.77 3.87
N GLU A 211 16.56 0.10 3.90
CA GLU A 211 15.50 0.24 2.91
C GLU A 211 14.87 1.63 2.94
N ALA A 212 14.68 2.21 4.14
CA ALA A 212 14.21 3.58 4.29
C ALA A 212 15.22 4.58 3.71
N ARG A 213 16.52 4.38 4.00
CA ARG A 213 17.60 5.23 3.49
C ARG A 213 17.74 5.13 1.96
N GLU A 214 17.53 3.95 1.39
CA GLU A 214 17.56 3.74 -0.06
C GLU A 214 16.38 4.45 -0.75
N ALA A 215 15.17 4.27 -0.21
CA ALA A 215 14.00 5.01 -0.70
C ALA A 215 14.21 6.53 -0.62
N ALA A 216 14.85 7.02 0.45
CA ALA A 216 15.20 8.44 0.57
C ALA A 216 16.16 8.91 -0.52
N ARG A 217 17.21 8.16 -0.84
CA ARG A 217 18.13 8.49 -1.96
C ARG A 217 17.40 8.59 -3.30
N ASN A 218 16.43 7.70 -3.54
CA ASN A 218 15.61 7.72 -4.75
C ASN A 218 14.68 8.94 -4.78
N ILE A 219 14.06 9.31 -3.65
CA ILE A 219 13.26 10.53 -3.54
C ILE A 219 14.11 11.76 -3.87
N VAL A 220 15.31 11.87 -3.28
CA VAL A 220 16.26 12.96 -3.55
C VAL A 220 16.61 13.05 -5.04
N THR A 221 16.89 11.91 -5.66
CA THR A 221 17.18 11.84 -7.10
C THR A 221 16.01 12.33 -7.94
N CYS A 222 14.78 11.86 -7.66
CA CYS A 222 13.59 12.29 -8.38
C CYS A 222 13.36 13.80 -8.26
N ILE A 223 13.54 14.36 -7.06
CA ILE A 223 13.41 15.80 -6.81
C ILE A 223 14.47 16.56 -7.61
N TYR A 224 15.74 16.15 -7.55
CA TYR A 224 16.83 16.78 -8.27
C TYR A 224 16.58 16.79 -9.78
N GLU A 225 16.22 15.64 -10.37
CA GLU A 225 15.94 15.50 -11.79
C GLU A 225 14.77 16.37 -12.24
N ALA A 226 13.71 16.46 -11.42
CA ALA A 226 12.54 17.28 -11.72
C ALA A 226 12.85 18.78 -11.58
N TYR A 227 13.49 19.18 -10.48
CA TYR A 227 13.80 20.56 -10.13
C TYR A 227 14.82 21.19 -11.09
N THR A 228 15.86 20.44 -11.44
CA THR A 228 16.97 20.96 -12.26
C THR A 228 16.81 20.70 -13.76
N ARG A 229 15.67 20.16 -14.20
CA ARG A 229 15.47 19.71 -15.59
C ARG A 229 15.86 20.78 -16.63
N ASN A 230 15.48 22.02 -16.37
CA ASN A 230 15.65 23.16 -17.27
C ASN A 230 16.78 24.10 -16.83
N GLU A 231 17.55 23.75 -15.79
CA GLU A 231 18.63 24.57 -15.27
C GLU A 231 19.93 24.32 -16.04
N GLU A 232 20.61 25.38 -16.45
CA GLU A 232 21.94 25.29 -17.09
C GLU A 232 23.00 24.83 -16.08
N GLN A 233 22.95 25.38 -14.87
CA GLN A 233 23.86 25.06 -13.75
C GLN A 233 23.12 24.20 -12.71
N LYS A 234 22.82 22.95 -13.08
CA LYS A 234 22.01 22.03 -12.25
C LYS A 234 22.53 21.86 -10.82
N GLN A 235 23.82 21.59 -10.66
CA GLN A 235 24.41 21.34 -9.33
C GLN A 235 24.41 22.59 -8.44
N GLU A 236 24.68 23.77 -9.01
CA GLU A 236 24.63 25.03 -8.26
C GLU A 236 23.19 25.36 -7.83
N SER A 237 22.24 25.23 -8.74
CA SER A 237 20.81 25.45 -8.47
C SER A 237 20.30 24.50 -7.38
N TRP A 238 20.68 23.22 -7.45
CA TRP A 238 20.35 22.22 -6.44
C TRP A 238 21.00 22.50 -5.09
N GLN A 239 22.27 22.90 -5.08
CA GLN A 239 22.99 23.25 -3.86
C GLN A 239 22.33 24.46 -3.17
N ASN A 240 21.99 25.51 -3.90
CA ASN A 240 21.31 26.70 -3.38
C ASN A 240 19.94 26.35 -2.80
N PHE A 241 19.18 25.49 -3.49
CA PHE A 241 17.90 24.99 -2.98
C PHE A 241 18.06 24.19 -1.69
N CYS A 242 19.01 23.25 -1.64
CA CYS A 242 19.26 22.45 -0.44
C CYS A 242 19.69 23.32 0.75
N GLN A 243 20.59 24.28 0.54
CA GLN A 243 21.09 25.17 1.60
C GLN A 243 20.02 26.11 2.15
N SER A 244 19.08 26.56 1.31
CA SER A 244 17.95 27.39 1.74
C SER A 244 16.83 26.60 2.41
N SER A 245 16.70 25.30 2.10
CA SER A 245 15.60 24.45 2.57
C SER A 245 15.92 23.59 3.79
N LEU A 246 17.21 23.35 4.06
CA LEU A 246 17.67 22.38 5.06
C LEU A 246 18.82 22.91 5.92
N PRO A 247 19.00 22.37 7.15
CA PRO A 247 20.20 22.60 7.93
C PRO A 247 21.47 22.17 7.18
N PRO A 248 22.64 22.79 7.45
CA PRO A 248 23.87 22.59 6.66
C PRO A 248 24.27 21.12 6.46
N ILE A 249 24.17 20.28 7.50
CA ILE A 249 24.55 18.86 7.43
C ILE A 249 23.62 18.07 6.49
N HIS A 250 22.30 18.35 6.55
CA HIS A 250 21.33 17.70 5.67
C HIS A 250 21.50 18.18 4.23
N ALA A 251 21.71 19.49 4.02
CA ALA A 251 21.96 20.06 2.70
C ALA A 251 23.19 19.42 2.03
N GLN A 252 24.31 19.29 2.75
CA GLN A 252 25.51 18.62 2.24
C GLN A 252 25.26 17.16 1.86
N SER A 253 24.45 16.45 2.66
CA SER A 253 24.08 15.06 2.40
C SER A 253 23.25 14.93 1.11
N MET A 254 22.31 15.84 0.87
CA MET A 254 21.49 15.88 -0.36
C MET A 254 22.36 16.08 -1.59
N VAL A 255 23.25 17.09 -1.56
CA VAL A 255 24.14 17.42 -2.69
C VAL A 255 25.04 16.24 -3.02
N LYS A 256 25.63 15.58 -2.01
CA LYS A 256 26.50 14.41 -2.23
C LYS A 256 25.81 13.26 -2.98
N ILE A 257 24.52 13.03 -2.73
CA ILE A 257 23.76 11.96 -3.39
C ILE A 257 23.67 12.22 -4.90
N THR A 258 23.43 13.46 -5.30
CA THR A 258 23.21 13.85 -6.71
C THR A 258 24.49 14.18 -7.46
N SER A 259 25.60 14.43 -6.75
CA SER A 259 26.92 14.61 -7.37
C SER A 259 27.64 13.29 -7.67
N SER A 260 27.11 12.16 -7.16
CA SER A 260 27.66 10.82 -7.38
C SER A 260 27.06 10.11 -8.61
N GLN A 261 26.23 10.81 -9.39
CA GLN A 261 25.54 10.31 -10.58
C GLN A 261 26.25 10.72 -11.86
#